data_AF-A0A2N5GUM3-F1
#
_entry.id   AF-A0A2N5GUM3-F1
#
_cell.length_a   1.000
_cell.length_b   1.000
_cell.length_c   1.000
_cell.angle_alpha   90.00
_cell.angle_beta   90.00
_cell.angle_gamma   90.00
#
_symmetry.space_group_name_H-M   'P 1'
#
loop_
_entity.id
_entity.type
_entity.pdbx_description
1 polymer ?
#
loop_
_entity_poly.entity_id
_entity_poly.type
_entity_poly.pdbx_seq_one_letter_code
_entity_poly.pdbx_strand_id
1 'polypeptide(L)'
;MISDWLNSNIGLETLLWLFPITFLIHDFEEIIFVEAWFRKNYTKVQPRVPNKMKSTFVDLSKTTSARFSIPVFLQLIIYIIATYLAVEKQIYGPFIGLNVLFFLHVFMHIGQSLFLQTYALGVGTAILITAPYSIYLFYRLLNENIAEVTDLVINLPYGILTVFALLWGHHVAPKILRD
;
A
#
# COMPACT_ATOMS: atom_id res chain seq x y z
N MET A 1 -27.52 -8.05 -0.87
CA MET A 1 -27.66 -8.19 -2.35
C MET A 1 -26.30 -8.17 -3.06
N ILE A 2 -25.51 -7.09 -2.98
CA ILE A 2 -24.15 -7.07 -3.59
C ILE A 2 -23.16 -7.92 -2.79
N SER A 3 -23.13 -7.79 -1.46
CA SER A 3 -22.28 -8.59 -0.57
C SER A 3 -22.56 -10.09 -0.72
N ASP A 4 -23.82 -10.49 -0.74
CA ASP A 4 -24.21 -11.90 -0.87
C ASP A 4 -23.77 -12.47 -2.22
N TRP A 5 -23.95 -11.69 -3.31
CA TRP A 5 -23.46 -12.08 -4.62
C TRP A 5 -21.94 -12.23 -4.64
N LEU A 6 -21.19 -11.27 -4.08
CA LEU A 6 -19.73 -11.36 -3.99
C LEU A 6 -19.28 -12.55 -3.15
N ASN A 7 -19.96 -12.82 -2.03
CA ASN A 7 -19.66 -13.95 -1.15
C ASN A 7 -19.83 -15.29 -1.86
N SER A 8 -20.88 -15.43 -2.69
CA SER A 8 -21.13 -16.65 -3.46
C SER A 8 -20.20 -16.84 -4.66
N ASN A 9 -19.57 -15.78 -5.17
CA ASN A 9 -18.75 -15.84 -6.39
C ASN A 9 -17.24 -15.70 -6.14
N ILE A 10 -16.82 -15.21 -4.97
CA ILE A 10 -15.40 -15.02 -4.63
C ILE A 10 -15.09 -15.88 -3.41
N GLY A 11 -14.32 -16.96 -3.62
CA GLY A 11 -13.79 -17.77 -2.53
C GLY A 11 -12.86 -16.96 -1.62
N LEU A 12 -12.78 -17.34 -0.34
CA LEU A 12 -11.92 -16.66 0.62
C LEU A 12 -10.47 -16.65 0.15
N GLU A 13 -9.93 -17.79 -0.27
CA GLU A 13 -8.54 -17.91 -0.74
C GLU A 13 -8.26 -16.97 -1.93
N THR A 14 -9.18 -16.88 -2.88
CA THR A 14 -9.10 -15.94 -4.00
C THR A 14 -9.07 -14.49 -3.50
N LEU A 15 -9.91 -14.16 -2.52
CA LEU A 15 -9.94 -12.82 -1.93
C LEU A 15 -8.62 -12.47 -1.21
N LEU A 16 -7.99 -13.44 -0.54
CA LEU A 16 -6.68 -13.25 0.08
C LEU A 16 -5.61 -13.02 -0.99
N TRP A 17 -5.61 -13.81 -2.08
CA TRP A 17 -4.68 -13.64 -3.20
C TRP A 17 -4.89 -12.36 -4.03
N LEU A 18 -6.06 -11.73 -3.95
CA LEU A 18 -6.29 -10.41 -4.52
C LEU A 18 -5.51 -9.30 -3.80
N PHE A 19 -5.00 -9.52 -2.58
CA PHE A 19 -4.21 -8.51 -1.85
C PHE A 19 -2.94 -8.10 -2.62
N PRO A 20 -1.99 -9.00 -2.93
CA PRO A 20 -0.81 -8.65 -3.74
C PRO A 20 -1.15 -8.01 -5.09
N ILE A 21 -2.26 -8.42 -5.72
CA ILE A 21 -2.71 -7.87 -7.01
C ILE A 21 -3.19 -6.42 -6.85
N THR A 22 -4.01 -6.17 -5.82
CA THR A 22 -4.53 -4.83 -5.50
C THR A 22 -3.39 -3.87 -5.16
N PHE A 23 -2.44 -4.33 -4.34
CA PHE A 23 -1.19 -3.60 -4.06
C PHE A 23 -0.44 -3.26 -5.34
N LEU A 24 -0.20 -4.26 -6.21
CA LEU A 24 0.57 -4.04 -7.42
C LEU A 24 -0.08 -3.02 -8.38
N ILE A 25 -1.42 -3.06 -8.53
CA ILE A 25 -2.12 -2.10 -9.39
C ILE A 25 -1.98 -0.67 -8.84
N HIS A 26 -2.08 -0.50 -7.53
CA HIS A 26 -1.90 0.79 -6.89
C HIS A 26 -0.48 1.33 -7.06
N ASP A 27 0.53 0.55 -6.65
CA ASP A 27 1.93 0.98 -6.73
C ASP A 27 2.44 1.10 -8.18
N PHE A 28 1.84 0.40 -9.14
CA PHE A 28 2.13 0.63 -10.56
C PHE A 28 1.68 2.00 -11.03
N GLU A 29 0.53 2.52 -10.57
CA GLU A 29 0.17 3.92 -10.85
C GLU A 29 1.29 4.85 -10.38
N GLU A 30 1.79 4.63 -9.16
CA GLU A 30 2.86 5.44 -8.60
C GLU A 30 4.17 5.32 -9.38
N ILE A 31 4.64 4.10 -9.66
CA ILE A 31 5.85 3.83 -10.43
C ILE A 31 5.78 4.52 -11.80
N ILE A 32 4.65 4.41 -12.51
CA ILE A 32 4.50 4.96 -13.86
C ILE A 32 4.54 6.49 -13.85
N PHE A 33 3.94 7.13 -12.84
CA PHE A 33 3.73 8.57 -12.84
C PHE A 33 4.66 9.38 -11.92
N VAL A 34 5.50 8.73 -11.09
CA VAL A 34 6.37 9.41 -10.10
C VAL A 34 7.22 10.53 -10.71
N GLU A 35 7.98 10.25 -11.76
CA GLU A 35 8.88 11.23 -12.38
C GLU A 35 8.11 12.38 -13.04
N ALA A 36 7.05 12.06 -13.78
CA ALA A 36 6.21 13.04 -14.46
C ALA A 36 5.50 13.96 -13.45
N TRP A 37 5.06 13.40 -12.33
CA TRP A 37 4.40 14.15 -11.26
C TRP A 37 5.35 15.13 -10.59
N PHE A 38 6.58 14.69 -10.23
CA PHE A 38 7.57 15.59 -9.63
C PHE A 38 7.96 16.70 -10.60
N ARG A 39 8.23 16.39 -11.87
CA ARG A 39 8.51 17.41 -12.90
C ARG A 39 7.42 18.48 -13.00
N LYS A 40 6.15 18.09 -12.89
CA LYS A 40 5.00 19.00 -13.02
C LYS A 40 4.70 19.77 -11.73
N ASN A 41 4.81 19.13 -10.58
CA ASN A 41 4.24 19.63 -9.33
C ASN A 41 5.27 20.08 -8.29
N TYR A 42 6.56 19.77 -8.46
CA TYR A 42 7.59 20.02 -7.44
C TYR A 42 7.58 21.46 -6.93
N THR A 43 7.66 22.46 -7.80
CA THR A 43 7.73 23.89 -7.42
C THR A 43 6.46 24.36 -6.72
N LYS A 44 5.30 23.82 -7.08
CA LYS A 44 4.00 24.12 -6.44
C LYS A 44 3.88 23.48 -5.05
N VAL A 45 4.39 22.26 -4.90
CA VAL A 45 4.18 21.43 -3.70
C VAL A 45 5.25 21.69 -2.64
N GLN A 46 6.52 21.83 -3.04
CA GLN A 46 7.66 21.98 -2.12
C GLN A 46 7.46 23.04 -1.01
N PRO A 47 6.89 24.23 -1.26
CA PRO A 47 6.68 25.23 -0.21
C PRO A 47 5.67 24.80 0.87
N ARG A 48 4.76 23.89 0.54
CA ARG A 48 3.70 23.38 1.43
C ARG A 48 4.14 22.16 2.23
N VAL A 49 5.28 21.55 1.87
CA VAL A 49 5.81 20.39 2.58
C VAL A 49 6.30 20.81 3.98
N PRO A 50 5.89 20.13 5.06
CA PRO A 50 6.37 20.42 6.41
C PRO A 50 7.89 20.33 6.51
N ASN A 51 8.51 21.23 7.29
CA ASN A 51 9.98 21.31 7.41
C ASN A 51 10.63 19.96 7.77
N LYS A 52 9.99 19.15 8.62
CA LYS A 52 10.48 17.81 9.01
C LYS A 52 10.53 16.81 7.86
N MET A 53 9.74 17.01 6.81
CA MET A 53 9.64 16.13 5.64
C MET A 53 10.32 16.70 4.39
N LYS A 54 10.86 17.93 4.45
CA LYS A 54 11.45 18.59 3.27
C LYS A 54 12.63 17.81 2.69
N SER A 55 13.52 17.26 3.51
CA SER A 55 14.64 16.43 3.02
C SER A 55 14.11 15.23 2.24
N THR A 56 13.21 14.45 2.85
CA THR A 56 12.59 13.29 2.22
C THR A 56 11.90 13.65 0.91
N PHE A 57 11.17 14.77 0.86
CA PHE A 57 10.51 15.22 -0.36
C PHE A 57 11.51 15.58 -1.48
N VAL A 58 12.62 16.25 -1.13
CA VAL A 58 13.70 16.55 -2.08
C VAL A 58 14.38 15.27 -2.57
N ASP A 59 14.61 14.30 -1.70
CA ASP A 59 15.21 13.01 -2.07
C ASP A 59 14.28 12.19 -2.97
N LEU A 60 12.98 12.14 -2.65
CA LEU A 60 11.96 11.51 -3.51
C LEU A 60 11.87 12.17 -4.88
N SER A 61 12.03 13.50 -4.98
CA SER A 61 11.99 14.21 -6.27
C SER A 61 13.10 13.82 -7.24
N LYS A 62 14.18 13.19 -6.74
CA LYS A 62 15.31 12.67 -7.53
C LYS A 62 15.19 11.18 -7.82
N THR A 63 14.13 10.53 -7.33
CA THR A 63 13.92 9.08 -7.49
C THR A 63 13.33 8.79 -8.87
N THR A 64 13.97 7.90 -9.62
CA THR A 64 13.46 7.39 -10.90
C THR A 64 12.43 6.28 -10.68
N SER A 65 11.58 6.00 -11.66
CA SER A 65 10.63 4.88 -11.63
C SER A 65 11.33 3.55 -11.36
N ALA A 66 12.54 3.36 -11.92
CA ALA A 66 13.35 2.16 -11.69
C ALA A 66 13.88 2.05 -10.25
N ARG A 67 14.24 3.17 -9.61
CA ARG A 67 14.63 3.17 -8.19
C ARG A 67 13.42 3.01 -7.28
N PHE A 68 12.28 3.59 -7.65
CA PHE A 68 11.05 3.48 -6.90
C PHE A 68 10.47 2.06 -6.94
N SER A 69 10.69 1.30 -8.02
CA SER A 69 10.21 -0.09 -8.10
C SER A 69 10.92 -1.07 -7.14
N ILE A 70 12.12 -0.73 -6.64
CA ILE A 70 12.88 -1.58 -5.70
C ILE A 70 12.14 -1.77 -4.36
N PRO A 71 11.76 -0.73 -3.60
CA PRO A 71 10.99 -0.91 -2.38
C PRO A 71 9.63 -1.58 -2.65
N VAL A 72 8.95 -1.23 -3.74
CA VAL A 72 7.67 -1.86 -4.15
C VAL A 72 7.84 -3.37 -4.34
N PHE A 73 8.91 -3.78 -5.01
CA PHE A 73 9.24 -5.19 -5.21
C PHE A 73 9.51 -5.93 -3.89
N LEU A 74 10.22 -5.30 -2.95
CA LEU A 74 10.46 -5.89 -1.63
C LEU A 74 9.15 -6.05 -0.83
N GLN A 75 8.26 -5.06 -0.90
CA GLN A 75 6.93 -5.14 -0.27
C GLN A 75 6.09 -6.25 -0.90
N LEU A 76 6.11 -6.40 -2.23
CA LEU A 76 5.40 -7.46 -2.93
C LEU A 76 5.80 -8.85 -2.42
N ILE A 77 7.10 -9.09 -2.22
CA ILE A 77 7.59 -10.37 -1.67
C ILE A 77 7.01 -10.63 -0.28
N ILE A 78 7.03 -9.63 0.60
CA ILE A 78 6.46 -9.73 1.95
C ILE A 78 4.96 -10.06 1.88
N TYR A 79 4.23 -9.42 0.96
CA TYR A 79 2.79 -9.59 0.83
C TYR A 79 2.44 -10.97 0.27
N ILE A 80 3.20 -11.49 -0.69
CA ILE A 80 3.05 -12.85 -1.20
C ILE A 80 3.30 -13.87 -0.08
N ILE A 81 4.37 -13.70 0.71
CA ILE A 81 4.67 -14.60 1.83
C ILE A 81 3.55 -14.58 2.86
N ALA A 82 3.08 -13.40 3.27
CA ALA A 82 1.98 -13.28 4.23
C ALA A 82 0.68 -13.88 3.71
N THR A 83 0.37 -13.69 2.42
CA THR A 83 -0.79 -14.29 1.77
C THR A 83 -0.70 -15.81 1.72
N TYR A 84 0.46 -16.34 1.34
CA TYR A 84 0.74 -17.78 1.38
C TYR A 84 0.55 -18.36 2.79
N LEU A 85 1.08 -17.69 3.82
CA LEU A 85 0.91 -18.13 5.21
C LEU A 85 -0.57 -18.12 5.65
N ALA A 86 -1.34 -17.12 5.23
CA ALA A 86 -2.77 -17.05 5.53
C ALA A 86 -3.57 -18.16 4.82
N VAL A 87 -3.32 -18.38 3.52
CA VAL A 87 -4.04 -19.37 2.72
C VAL A 87 -3.64 -20.80 3.09
N GLU A 88 -2.35 -21.11 3.04
CA GLU A 88 -1.87 -22.49 3.12
C GLU A 88 -1.59 -22.96 4.55
N LYS A 89 -1.30 -22.02 5.46
CA LYS A 89 -0.92 -22.32 6.84
C LYS A 89 -1.95 -21.82 7.85
N GLN A 90 -2.98 -21.09 7.41
CA GLN A 90 -4.02 -20.52 8.27
C GLN A 90 -3.41 -19.58 9.35
N ILE A 91 -2.26 -18.98 9.05
CA ILE A 91 -1.59 -18.00 9.91
C ILE A 91 -1.96 -16.60 9.41
N TYR A 92 -3.04 -16.05 9.95
CA TYR A 92 -3.63 -14.80 9.44
C TYR A 92 -3.00 -13.51 9.99
N GLY A 93 -2.34 -13.56 11.15
CA GLY A 93 -1.84 -12.38 11.85
C GLY A 93 -1.02 -11.42 10.96
N PRO A 94 0.06 -11.90 10.30
CA PRO A 94 0.85 -11.07 9.39
C PRO A 94 0.00 -10.49 8.25
N PHE A 95 -0.85 -11.30 7.62
CA PHE A 95 -1.70 -10.87 6.52
C PHE A 95 -2.67 -9.75 6.94
N ILE A 96 -3.31 -9.91 8.11
CA ILE A 96 -4.22 -8.91 8.69
C ILE A 96 -3.47 -7.61 8.96
N GLY A 97 -2.33 -7.68 9.66
CA GLY A 97 -1.55 -6.50 10.02
C GLY A 97 -1.07 -5.69 8.81
N LEU A 98 -0.62 -6.37 7.75
CA LEU A 98 -0.22 -5.73 6.50
C LEU A 98 -1.41 -5.08 5.79
N ASN A 99 -2.56 -5.77 5.71
CA ASN A 99 -3.77 -5.20 5.10
C ASN A 99 -4.33 -4.01 5.89
N VAL A 100 -4.23 -4.00 7.21
CA VAL A 100 -4.66 -2.84 8.02
C VAL A 100 -3.81 -1.62 7.66
N LEU A 101 -2.49 -1.78 7.58
CA LEU A 101 -1.63 -0.66 7.20
C LEU A 101 -1.86 -0.24 5.73
N PHE A 102 -2.06 -1.20 4.83
CA PHE A 102 -2.39 -0.93 3.43
C PHE A 102 -3.73 -0.18 3.29
N PHE A 103 -4.71 -0.48 4.13
CA PHE A 103 -5.96 0.27 4.17
C PHE A 103 -5.76 1.69 4.72
N LEU A 104 -4.96 1.84 5.78
CA LEU A 104 -4.62 3.16 6.34
C LEU A 104 -3.87 4.05 5.33
N HIS A 105 -3.07 3.44 4.46
CA HIS A 105 -2.34 4.12 3.41
C HIS A 105 -3.26 4.87 2.43
N VAL A 106 -4.46 4.36 2.16
CA VAL A 106 -5.47 5.06 1.32
C VAL A 106 -5.75 6.47 1.87
N PHE A 107 -5.94 6.58 3.17
CA PHE A 107 -6.22 7.86 3.82
C PHE A 107 -5.01 8.79 3.79
N MET A 108 -3.79 8.25 3.74
CA MET A 108 -2.58 9.03 3.56
C MET A 108 -2.57 9.73 2.19
N HIS A 109 -2.91 9.04 1.09
CA HIS A 109 -3.03 9.64 -0.24
C HIS A 109 -4.11 10.73 -0.31
N ILE A 110 -5.28 10.46 0.26
CA ILE A 110 -6.37 11.43 0.34
C ILE A 110 -5.92 12.66 1.14
N GLY A 111 -5.35 12.44 2.32
CA GLY A 111 -4.87 13.51 3.21
C GLY A 111 -3.77 14.35 2.56
N GLN A 112 -2.79 13.71 1.92
CA GLN A 112 -1.74 14.40 1.15
C GLN A 112 -2.33 15.25 0.03
N SER A 113 -3.33 14.74 -0.69
CA SER A 113 -3.95 15.48 -1.78
C SER A 113 -4.67 16.73 -1.33
N LEU A 114 -5.44 16.61 -0.24
CA LEU A 114 -6.16 17.72 0.37
C LEU A 114 -5.19 18.75 0.94
N PHE A 115 -4.18 18.30 1.70
CA PHE A 115 -3.21 19.18 2.35
C PHE A 115 -2.33 19.93 1.34
N LEU A 116 -1.84 19.26 0.30
CA LEU A 116 -0.98 19.85 -0.73
C LEU A 116 -1.77 20.54 -1.86
N GLN A 117 -3.11 20.42 -1.83
CA GLN A 117 -4.04 20.93 -2.85
C GLN A 117 -3.62 20.53 -4.27
N THR A 118 -3.15 19.30 -4.40
CA THR A 118 -2.59 18.71 -5.61
C THR A 118 -2.86 17.23 -5.54
N TYR A 119 -3.32 16.61 -6.64
CA TYR A 119 -3.50 15.16 -6.71
C TYR A 119 -2.21 14.46 -6.28
N ALA A 120 -2.22 13.71 -5.18
CA ALA A 120 -1.12 12.80 -4.86
C ALA A 120 -1.20 11.57 -5.77
N LEU A 121 -0.05 11.01 -6.12
CA LEU A 121 -0.04 9.75 -6.86
C LEU A 121 -0.75 8.66 -6.07
N GLY A 122 -1.36 7.71 -6.76
CA GLY A 122 -2.03 6.58 -6.13
C GLY A 122 -3.43 6.89 -5.59
N VAL A 123 -3.90 8.14 -5.53
CA VAL A 123 -5.22 8.48 -4.97
C VAL A 123 -6.36 7.82 -5.74
N GLY A 124 -6.27 7.82 -7.06
CA GLY A 124 -7.29 7.24 -7.93
C GLY A 124 -7.44 5.74 -7.68
N THR A 125 -6.35 4.99 -7.79
CA THR A 125 -6.35 3.56 -7.47
C THR A 125 -6.65 3.28 -6.00
N ALA A 126 -6.20 4.13 -5.07
CA ALA A 126 -6.47 3.96 -3.64
C ALA A 126 -7.97 4.03 -3.33
N ILE A 127 -8.69 4.98 -3.94
CA ILE A 127 -10.15 5.14 -3.75
C ILE A 127 -10.94 4.09 -4.52
N LEU A 128 -10.56 3.80 -5.76
CA LEU A 128 -11.37 2.97 -6.67
C LEU A 128 -11.09 1.47 -6.54
N ILE A 129 -9.91 1.09 -6.05
CA ILE A 129 -9.45 -0.30 -6.01
C ILE A 129 -9.08 -0.69 -4.57
N THR A 130 -8.12 0.00 -3.95
CA THR A 130 -7.59 -0.40 -2.64
C THR A 130 -8.62 -0.33 -1.52
N ALA A 131 -9.39 0.76 -1.42
CA ALA A 131 -10.41 0.92 -0.39
C ALA A 131 -11.56 -0.09 -0.55
N PRO A 132 -12.21 -0.25 -1.71
CA PRO A 132 -13.27 -1.24 -1.90
C PRO A 132 -12.80 -2.66 -1.61
N TYR A 133 -11.58 -3.01 -2.07
CA TYR A 133 -10.95 -4.29 -1.76
C TYR A 133 -10.81 -4.49 -0.25
N SER A 134 -10.16 -3.54 0.44
CA SER A 134 -9.84 -3.67 1.87
C SER A 134 -11.10 -3.73 2.73
N ILE A 135 -12.12 -2.92 2.41
CA ILE A 135 -13.41 -2.93 3.11
C ILE A 135 -14.08 -4.30 2.96
N TYR A 136 -14.12 -4.84 1.74
CA TYR A 136 -14.71 -6.15 1.50
C TYR A 136 -13.91 -7.29 2.15
N LEU A 137 -12.58 -7.20 2.14
CA LEU A 137 -11.69 -8.14 2.84
C LEU A 137 -12.00 -8.17 4.34
N PHE A 138 -12.01 -7.02 5.02
CA PHE A 138 -12.28 -7.01 6.46
C PHE A 138 -13.71 -7.44 6.78
N TYR A 139 -14.69 -7.09 5.95
CA TYR A 139 -16.05 -7.61 6.09
C TYR A 139 -16.06 -9.14 6.07
N ARG A 140 -15.37 -9.78 5.11
CA ARG A 140 -15.30 -11.24 5.00
C ARG A 140 -14.60 -11.88 6.19
N LEU A 141 -13.44 -11.35 6.58
CA LEU A 141 -12.67 -11.87 7.70
C LEU A 141 -13.46 -11.84 9.02
N LEU A 142 -14.17 -10.74 9.28
CA LEU A 142 -14.97 -10.59 10.50
C LEU A 142 -16.26 -11.43 10.44
N ASN A 143 -16.98 -11.41 9.31
CA ASN A 143 -18.27 -12.08 9.18
C ASN A 143 -18.16 -13.62 9.16
N GLU A 144 -17.04 -14.15 8.67
CA GLU A 144 -16.75 -15.60 8.68
C GLU A 144 -16.02 -16.06 9.94
N ASN A 145 -15.83 -15.17 10.94
CA ASN A 145 -15.11 -15.44 12.19
C ASN A 145 -13.66 -15.94 11.99
N ILE A 146 -13.00 -15.47 10.93
CA ILE A 146 -11.56 -15.74 10.67
C ILE A 146 -10.70 -14.79 11.50
N ALA A 147 -11.20 -13.58 11.76
CA ALA A 147 -10.56 -12.58 12.58
C ALA A 147 -11.60 -11.88 13.47
N GLU A 148 -11.14 -11.37 14.61
CA GLU A 148 -11.87 -10.45 15.45
C GLU A 148 -11.42 -9.00 15.20
N VAL A 149 -12.20 -8.03 15.68
CA VAL A 149 -11.81 -6.61 15.63
C VAL A 149 -10.52 -6.36 16.43
N THR A 150 -10.31 -7.13 17.51
CA THR A 150 -9.08 -7.11 18.31
C THR A 150 -7.85 -7.53 17.51
N ASP A 151 -7.99 -8.50 16.60
CA ASP A 151 -6.91 -8.94 15.72
C ASP A 151 -6.43 -7.83 14.79
N LEU A 152 -7.32 -6.94 14.35
CA LEU A 152 -6.95 -5.79 13.52
C LEU A 152 -5.97 -4.86 14.23
N VAL A 153 -6.07 -4.76 15.56
CA VAL A 153 -5.19 -3.91 16.38
C VAL A 153 -3.94 -4.66 16.83
N ILE A 154 -4.10 -5.89 17.32
CA ILE A 154 -2.98 -6.69 17.85
C ILE A 154 -1.95 -7.00 16.76
N ASN A 155 -2.39 -7.18 15.51
CA ASN A 155 -1.51 -7.50 14.40
C ASN A 155 -0.90 -6.27 13.69
N LEU A 156 -1.24 -5.03 14.08
CA LEU A 156 -0.62 -3.80 13.55
C LEU A 156 0.92 -3.82 13.54
N PRO A 157 1.63 -4.40 14.52
CA PRO A 157 3.09 -4.48 14.48
C PRO A 157 3.63 -5.19 13.24
N TYR A 158 2.92 -6.16 12.66
CA TYR A 158 3.31 -6.75 11.37
C TYR A 158 3.24 -5.74 10.22
N GLY A 159 2.31 -4.78 10.28
CA GLY A 159 2.23 -3.66 9.35
C GLY A 159 3.54 -2.87 9.29
N ILE A 160 4.24 -2.69 10.42
CA ILE A 160 5.52 -1.96 10.50
C ILE A 160 6.57 -2.55 9.55
N LEU A 161 6.52 -3.86 9.25
CA LEU A 161 7.39 -4.49 8.27
C LEU A 161 7.29 -3.84 6.88
N THR A 162 6.09 -3.38 6.50
CA THR A 162 5.88 -2.64 5.24
C THR A 162 6.67 -1.33 5.23
N VAL A 163 6.60 -0.57 6.33
CA VAL A 163 7.31 0.72 6.45
C VAL A 163 8.81 0.48 6.45
N PHE A 164 9.27 -0.54 7.17
CA PHE A 164 10.68 -0.92 7.17
C PHE A 164 11.17 -1.32 5.77
N ALA A 165 10.42 -2.16 5.06
CA ALA A 165 10.75 -2.58 3.70
C ALA A 165 10.81 -1.39 2.72
N LEU A 166 9.87 -0.44 2.83
CA LEU A 166 9.85 0.79 2.04
C LEU A 166 11.11 1.64 2.29
N LEU A 167 11.40 1.94 3.55
CA LEU A 167 12.54 2.77 3.93
C LEU A 167 13.87 2.11 3.57
N TRP A 168 13.99 0.82 3.84
CA TRP A 168 15.17 0.03 3.49
C TRP A 168 15.35 -0.01 1.97
N GLY A 169 14.31 -0.33 1.22
CA GLY A 169 14.31 -0.38 -0.24
C GLY A 169 14.74 0.95 -0.85
N HIS A 170 14.19 2.05 -0.37
CA HIS A 170 14.60 3.39 -0.79
C HIS A 170 16.07 3.68 -0.47
N HIS A 171 16.56 3.28 0.71
CA HIS A 171 17.95 3.47 1.10
C HIS A 171 18.94 2.66 0.25
N VAL A 172 18.58 1.44 -0.17
CA VAL A 172 19.45 0.58 -0.99
C VAL A 172 19.32 0.85 -2.49
N ALA A 173 18.21 1.43 -2.96
CA ALA A 173 17.94 1.63 -4.38
C ALA A 173 19.07 2.35 -5.14
N PRO A 174 19.67 3.45 -4.63
CA PRO A 174 20.79 4.11 -5.32
C PRO A 174 22.08 3.27 -5.35
N LYS A 175 22.23 2.29 -4.44
CA LYS A 175 23.40 1.40 -4.39
C LYS A 175 23.29 0.29 -5.45
N ILE A 176 22.07 -0.16 -5.72
CA ILE A 176 21.74 -1.19 -6.71
C ILE A 176 21.75 -0.59 -8.12
N LEU A 177 21.02 0.51 -8.30
CA LEU A 177 20.94 1.26 -9.56
C LEU A 177 21.69 2.57 -9.41
N ARG A 178 22.99 2.52 -9.73
CA ARG A 178 23.84 3.71 -9.83
C ARG A 178 23.44 4.49 -11.09
N ASP A 179 23.42 5.81 -10.99
CA ASP A 179 23.23 6.70 -12.14
C ASP A 179 24.37 6.54 -13.15
#